data_AF-A0A1I7U873-F1
#
_entry.id   AF-A0A1I7U873-F1
#
_cell.length_a   1.000
_cell.length_b   1.000
_cell.length_c   1.000
_cell.angle_alpha   90.00
_cell.angle_beta   90.00
_cell.angle_gamma   90.00
#
_symmetry.space_group_name_H-M   'P 1'
#
loop_
_entity.id
_entity.type
_entity.pdbx_description
1 polymer ?
#
loop_
_entity_poly.entity_id
_entity_poly.type
_entity_poly.pdbx_seq_one_letter_code
_entity_poly.pdbx_strand_id
1 'polypeptide(L)'
;MRAHALSIRIVDDSIRFPYSSLLISGGHALIAVAENEEKFKLYGQSISGSPGECIDKVARELGDFGPEFDGVHAGAAVEILASRASPNGHLRYSVFLPHVEKANMNFDQIKGSYLNLLERIRKKGETALNIPDFCASLQSTVARHIASKLHVFYESLAEKKLPKHIVIGGGVASNEYIYNAITKLSSAHGVTTVKTPLSLCTDNAEMIAYSGILMYSNRSQSIWWNFEDIPDTIYAHARSDIGYSD
;
A
#
# COMPACT_ATOMS: atom_id res chain seq x y z
N MET A 1 11.62 -4.64 -0.98
CA MET A 1 11.02 -3.31 -0.81
C MET A 1 11.63 -2.24 -1.72
N ARG A 2 12.95 -1.97 -1.69
CA ARG A 2 13.58 -0.97 -2.58
C ARG A 2 13.27 -1.20 -4.06
N ALA A 3 13.37 -2.45 -4.52
CA ALA A 3 13.05 -2.81 -5.90
C ALA A 3 11.62 -2.44 -6.31
N HIS A 4 10.63 -2.62 -5.42
CA HIS A 4 9.25 -2.17 -5.65
C HIS A 4 9.14 -0.64 -5.75
N ALA A 5 9.88 0.10 -4.93
CA ALA A 5 9.87 1.56 -4.98
C ALA A 5 10.58 2.10 -6.24
N LEU A 6 11.53 1.35 -6.80
CA LEU A 6 12.30 1.72 -8.00
C LEU A 6 11.65 1.25 -9.31
N SER A 7 10.77 0.24 -9.26
CA SER A 7 10.27 -0.46 -10.47
C SER A 7 9.52 0.44 -11.44
N ILE A 8 8.89 1.52 -10.98
CA ILE A 8 8.24 2.49 -11.89
C ILE A 8 9.21 3.07 -12.93
N ARG A 9 10.49 3.22 -12.56
CA ARG A 9 11.50 3.82 -13.43
C ARG A 9 11.97 2.86 -14.54
N ILE A 10 11.54 1.60 -14.51
CA ILE A 10 11.69 0.66 -15.64
C ILE A 10 10.85 1.13 -16.83
N VAL A 11 9.64 1.62 -16.56
CA VAL A 11 8.64 1.95 -17.60
C VAL A 11 8.45 3.45 -17.82
N ASP A 12 8.87 4.26 -16.86
CA ASP A 12 8.76 5.72 -16.94
C ASP A 12 10.02 6.37 -16.37
N ASP A 13 10.94 6.73 -17.25
CA ASP A 13 12.18 7.37 -16.86
C ASP A 13 11.94 8.81 -16.36
N SER A 14 10.83 9.47 -16.73
CA SER A 14 10.53 10.85 -16.33
C SER A 14 10.36 11.01 -14.81
N ILE A 15 10.15 9.91 -14.09
CA ILE A 15 10.15 9.86 -12.63
C ILE A 15 11.61 9.96 -12.13
N ARG A 16 12.04 11.20 -11.87
CA ARG A 16 13.36 11.51 -11.31
C ARG A 16 13.31 11.60 -9.79
N PHE A 17 14.41 11.26 -9.13
CA PHE A 17 14.57 11.49 -7.69
C PHE A 17 14.63 13.01 -7.37
N PRO A 18 14.20 13.44 -6.17
CA PRO A 18 13.47 12.64 -5.20
C PRO A 18 11.98 12.48 -5.60
N TYR A 19 11.40 11.33 -5.30
CA TYR A 19 9.95 11.08 -5.41
C TYR A 19 9.43 10.35 -4.16
N SER A 20 8.15 10.54 -3.84
CA SER A 20 7.49 9.80 -2.77
C SER A 20 7.08 8.41 -3.27
N SER A 21 7.13 7.41 -2.40
CA SER A 21 6.71 6.05 -2.66
C SER A 21 5.70 5.61 -1.61
N LEU A 22 4.52 5.18 -2.05
CA LEU A 22 3.51 4.51 -1.24
C LEU A 22 3.42 3.06 -1.68
N LEU A 23 3.96 2.15 -0.87
CA LEU A 23 3.88 0.71 -1.15
C LEU A 23 2.75 0.12 -0.31
N ILE A 24 1.71 -0.40 -0.96
CA ILE A 24 0.53 -1.01 -0.34
C ILE A 24 0.22 -2.37 -1.00
N SER A 25 0.49 -3.44 -0.26
CA SER A 25 0.36 -4.83 -0.73
C SER A 25 -0.32 -5.71 0.33
N GLY A 26 -0.37 -7.02 0.09
CA GLY A 26 -0.78 -8.01 1.08
C GLY A 26 0.20 -8.19 2.24
N GLY A 27 1.46 -7.74 2.12
CA GLY A 27 2.47 -7.90 3.19
C GLY A 27 3.08 -6.59 3.70
N HIS A 28 2.92 -5.49 2.98
CA HIS A 28 3.61 -4.23 3.27
C HIS A 28 2.67 -3.05 3.12
N ALA A 29 2.83 -2.07 4.01
CA ALA A 29 2.25 -0.73 3.89
C ALA A 29 3.27 0.29 4.40
N LEU A 30 3.79 1.14 3.54
CA LEU A 30 4.75 2.18 3.93
C LEU A 30 4.69 3.42 3.05
N ILE A 31 5.14 4.54 3.61
CA ILE A 31 5.35 5.83 2.96
C ILE A 31 6.82 6.20 3.13
N ALA A 32 7.52 6.35 2.01
CA ALA A 32 8.93 6.74 1.99
C ALA A 32 9.19 7.81 0.92
N VAL A 33 10.29 8.54 1.05
CA VAL A 33 10.87 9.34 -0.04
C VAL A 33 12.09 8.60 -0.56
N ALA A 34 12.09 8.28 -1.85
CA ALA A 34 13.26 7.78 -2.55
C ALA A 34 14.15 8.98 -2.91
N GLU A 35 15.29 9.13 -2.22
CA GLU A 35 16.25 10.21 -2.47
C GLU A 35 17.23 9.85 -3.59
N ASN A 36 17.59 8.57 -3.68
CA ASN A 36 18.29 7.94 -4.79
C ASN A 36 18.02 6.42 -4.79
N GLU A 37 18.75 5.65 -5.60
CA GLU A 37 18.61 4.20 -5.75
C GLU A 37 18.89 3.39 -4.47
N GLU A 38 19.57 3.95 -3.48
CA GLU A 38 19.91 3.27 -2.22
C GLU A 38 19.32 3.94 -0.99
N LYS A 39 19.09 5.25 -1.06
CA LYS A 39 18.72 6.09 0.09
C LYS A 39 17.23 6.38 0.06
N PHE A 40 16.54 5.77 1.02
CA PHE A 40 15.12 5.95 1.25
C PHE A 40 14.91 6.52 2.65
N LYS A 41 14.16 7.62 2.75
CA LYS A 41 13.73 8.15 4.04
C LYS A 41 12.33 7.64 4.34
N LEU A 42 12.17 6.88 5.41
CA LEU A 42 10.89 6.34 5.86
C LEU A 42 10.13 7.38 6.69
N TYR A 43 8.88 7.66 6.32
CA TYR A 43 8.01 8.60 7.03
C TYR A 43 6.90 7.92 7.80
N GLY A 44 6.49 6.73 7.36
CA GLY A 44 5.50 5.94 8.07
C GLY A 44 5.46 4.52 7.54
N GLN A 45 5.18 3.58 8.42
CA GLN A 45 4.95 2.19 8.05
C GLN A 45 3.80 1.59 8.86
N SER A 46 3.26 0.48 8.37
CA SER A 46 2.31 -0.30 9.15
C SER A 46 3.00 -0.91 10.37
N ILE A 47 2.51 -0.57 11.56
CA ILE A 47 2.97 -1.17 12.81
C ILE A 47 2.35 -2.55 13.06
N SER A 48 1.20 -2.85 12.41
CA SER A 48 0.51 -4.14 12.52
C SER A 48 -0.41 -4.36 11.32
N GLY A 49 -0.30 -5.55 10.72
CA GLY A 49 -1.06 -5.97 9.54
C GLY A 49 -0.73 -5.19 8.26
N SER A 50 -1.42 -5.51 7.18
CA SER A 50 -1.34 -4.81 5.90
C SER A 50 -2.74 -4.51 5.36
N PRO A 51 -2.91 -3.57 4.41
CA PRO A 51 -4.21 -3.30 3.83
C PRO A 51 -4.76 -4.52 3.07
N GLY A 52 -3.91 -5.26 2.37
CA GLY A 52 -4.34 -6.44 1.63
C GLY A 52 -4.79 -7.56 2.56
N GLU A 53 -4.01 -7.85 3.61
CA GLU A 53 -4.39 -8.84 4.62
C GLU A 53 -5.69 -8.45 5.33
N CYS A 54 -5.87 -7.17 5.66
CA CYS A 54 -7.10 -6.66 6.26
C CYS A 54 -8.31 -6.93 5.37
N ILE A 55 -8.23 -6.57 4.08
CA ILE A 55 -9.33 -6.78 3.13
C ILE A 55 -9.57 -8.27 2.92
N ASP A 56 -8.53 -9.06 2.64
CA ASP A 56 -8.64 -10.48 2.32
C ASP A 56 -9.19 -11.29 3.51
N LYS A 57 -8.75 -10.98 4.74
CA LYS A 57 -9.25 -11.67 5.93
C LYS A 57 -10.71 -11.34 6.18
N VAL A 58 -11.13 -10.08 6.06
CA VAL A 58 -12.55 -9.71 6.22
C VAL A 58 -13.39 -10.32 5.10
N ALA A 59 -12.91 -10.33 3.86
CA ALA A 59 -13.57 -10.96 2.72
C ALA A 59 -13.83 -12.46 2.98
N ARG A 60 -12.80 -13.19 3.44
CA ARG A 60 -12.92 -14.61 3.79
C ARG A 60 -13.96 -14.86 4.88
N GLU A 61 -14.05 -13.97 5.86
CA GLU A 61 -15.02 -14.11 6.96
C GLU A 61 -16.45 -13.75 6.55
N LEU A 62 -16.65 -12.94 5.49
CA LEU A 62 -17.97 -12.67 4.92
C LEU A 62 -18.58 -13.94 4.29
N GLY A 63 -17.74 -14.84 3.79
CA GLY A 63 -18.13 -16.15 3.28
C GLY A 63 -18.06 -16.24 1.76
N ASP A 64 -18.84 -17.15 1.20
CA ASP A 64 -18.96 -17.32 -0.25
C ASP A 64 -19.75 -16.15 -0.87
N PHE A 65 -19.20 -15.55 -1.92
CA PHE A 65 -19.83 -14.47 -2.69
C PHE A 65 -20.63 -14.98 -3.89
N GLY A 66 -20.64 -16.30 -4.11
CA GLY A 66 -21.30 -16.98 -5.21
C GLY A 66 -20.35 -17.28 -6.38
N PRO A 67 -20.82 -18.09 -7.35
CA PRO A 67 -19.98 -18.66 -8.42
C PRO A 67 -19.37 -17.61 -9.36
N GLU A 68 -19.89 -16.38 -9.39
CA GLU A 68 -19.29 -15.29 -10.17
C GLU A 68 -17.92 -14.84 -9.63
N PHE A 69 -17.59 -15.20 -8.39
CA PHE A 69 -16.31 -14.89 -7.74
C PHE A 69 -15.36 -16.09 -7.67
N ASP A 70 -15.70 -17.21 -8.31
CA ASP A 70 -14.83 -18.38 -8.37
C ASP A 70 -13.51 -18.03 -9.09
N GLY A 71 -12.39 -18.22 -8.39
CA GLY A 71 -11.05 -17.87 -8.90
C GLY A 71 -10.71 -16.38 -8.85
N VAL A 72 -11.61 -15.52 -8.36
CA VAL A 72 -11.34 -14.09 -8.16
C VAL A 72 -10.60 -13.89 -6.82
N HIS A 73 -9.53 -13.10 -6.84
CA HIS A 73 -8.81 -12.75 -5.62
C HIS A 73 -9.72 -12.00 -4.64
N ALA A 74 -9.64 -12.33 -3.34
CA ALA A 74 -10.56 -11.81 -2.32
C ALA A 74 -10.63 -10.27 -2.28
N GLY A 75 -9.48 -9.58 -2.30
CA GLY A 75 -9.45 -8.11 -2.40
C GLY A 75 -10.12 -7.52 -3.66
N ALA A 76 -10.04 -8.21 -4.80
CA ALA A 76 -10.72 -7.78 -6.03
C ALA A 76 -12.23 -8.06 -5.96
N ALA A 77 -12.63 -9.18 -5.35
CA ALA A 77 -14.04 -9.48 -5.09
C ALA A 77 -14.69 -8.39 -4.21
N VAL A 78 -14.00 -7.94 -3.15
CA VAL A 78 -14.47 -6.84 -2.29
C VAL A 78 -14.69 -5.56 -3.10
N GLU A 79 -13.80 -5.22 -4.02
CA GLU A 79 -13.94 -4.04 -4.86
C GLU A 79 -15.15 -4.12 -5.80
N ILE A 80 -15.34 -5.26 -6.46
CA ILE A 80 -16.48 -5.51 -7.35
C ILE A 80 -17.80 -5.47 -6.55
N LEU A 81 -17.83 -6.05 -5.36
CA LEU A 81 -19.01 -6.01 -4.49
C LEU A 81 -19.30 -4.59 -3.99
N ALA A 82 -18.26 -3.86 -3.60
CA ALA A 82 -18.37 -2.47 -3.16
C ALA A 82 -18.93 -1.56 -4.26
N SER A 83 -18.63 -1.82 -5.54
CA SER A 83 -19.18 -1.03 -6.65
C SER A 83 -20.69 -1.22 -6.85
N ARG A 84 -21.29 -2.23 -6.20
CA ARG A 84 -22.72 -2.53 -6.21
C ARG A 84 -23.45 -1.97 -4.98
N ALA A 85 -22.76 -1.21 -4.13
CA ALA A 85 -23.32 -0.66 -2.91
C ALA A 85 -24.47 0.33 -3.19
N SER A 86 -25.37 0.45 -2.23
CA SER A 86 -26.44 1.44 -2.25
C SER A 86 -25.87 2.87 -2.17
N PRO A 87 -26.64 3.91 -2.55
CA PRO A 87 -26.25 5.29 -2.29
C PRO A 87 -25.91 5.49 -0.81
N ASN A 88 -24.72 6.02 -0.53
CA ASN A 88 -24.16 6.16 0.83
C ASN A 88 -23.88 4.83 1.57
N GLY A 89 -23.90 3.68 0.88
CA GLY A 89 -23.60 2.37 1.47
C GLY A 89 -22.23 2.29 2.15
N HIS A 90 -21.25 3.05 1.65
CA HIS A 90 -19.91 3.18 2.24
C HIS A 90 -19.87 3.84 3.64
N LEU A 91 -20.98 4.42 4.11
CA LEU A 91 -21.11 5.00 5.45
C LEU A 91 -21.85 4.08 6.42
N ARG A 92 -22.53 3.05 5.91
CA ARG A 92 -23.45 2.21 6.67
C ARG A 92 -22.77 1.44 7.79
N TYR A 93 -21.58 0.91 7.54
CA TYR A 93 -20.82 0.10 8.49
C TYR A 93 -19.55 0.81 8.93
N SER A 94 -19.72 1.96 9.58
CA SER A 94 -18.62 2.79 10.03
C SER A 94 -17.90 2.20 11.26
N VAL A 95 -16.56 2.24 11.24
CA VAL A 95 -15.69 1.93 12.37
C VAL A 95 -14.76 3.10 12.66
N PHE A 96 -14.25 3.19 13.88
CA PHE A 96 -13.26 4.21 14.24
C PHE A 96 -11.94 3.95 13.53
N LEU A 97 -11.30 5.01 13.02
CA LEU A 97 -9.98 4.91 12.45
C LEU A 97 -8.93 4.69 13.56
N PRO A 98 -7.89 3.88 13.30
CA PRO A 98 -6.77 3.70 14.20
C PRO A 98 -6.07 5.03 14.52
N HIS A 99 -5.84 5.27 15.81
CA HIS A 99 -4.95 6.35 16.25
C HIS A 99 -3.52 5.81 16.32
N VAL A 100 -2.62 6.40 15.53
CA VAL A 100 -1.22 6.03 15.47
C VAL A 100 -0.39 7.27 15.19
N GLU A 101 0.82 7.29 15.75
CA GLU A 101 1.76 8.42 15.65
C GLU A 101 2.26 8.66 14.23
N LYS A 102 2.54 9.92 13.91
CA LYS A 102 3.08 10.35 12.61
C LYS A 102 2.26 9.75 11.44
N ALA A 103 2.92 9.39 10.34
CA ALA A 103 2.32 8.76 9.18
C ALA A 103 2.28 7.22 9.29
N ASN A 104 2.44 6.64 10.49
CA ASN A 104 2.31 5.19 10.66
C ASN A 104 0.89 4.71 10.41
N MET A 105 0.72 3.40 10.18
CA MET A 105 -0.56 2.77 9.87
C MET A 105 -0.80 1.56 10.78
N ASN A 106 -2.07 1.17 11.00
CA ASN A 106 -2.42 -0.04 11.76
C ASN A 106 -3.66 -0.66 11.14
N PHE A 107 -3.47 -1.67 10.30
CA PHE A 107 -4.58 -2.32 9.59
C PHE A 107 -5.22 -3.43 10.42
N ASP A 108 -4.51 -3.99 11.41
CA ASP A 108 -5.08 -4.99 12.30
C ASP A 108 -6.20 -4.44 13.18
N GLN A 109 -6.10 -3.18 13.61
CA GLN A 109 -7.20 -2.53 14.33
C GLN A 109 -8.44 -2.34 13.44
N ILE A 110 -8.27 -2.05 12.14
CA ILE A 110 -9.38 -1.98 11.18
C ILE A 110 -9.98 -3.36 10.96
N LYS A 111 -9.13 -4.36 10.68
CA LYS A 111 -9.49 -5.77 10.52
C LYS A 111 -10.31 -6.25 11.71
N GLY A 112 -9.79 -6.12 12.93
CA GLY A 112 -10.47 -6.51 14.16
C GLY A 112 -11.81 -5.79 14.36
N SER A 113 -11.88 -4.49 14.04
CA SER A 113 -13.12 -3.72 14.15
C SER A 113 -14.22 -4.23 13.20
N TYR A 114 -13.86 -4.57 11.96
CA TYR A 114 -14.79 -5.13 10.98
C TYR A 114 -15.20 -6.57 11.31
N LEU A 115 -14.27 -7.41 11.76
CA LEU A 115 -14.58 -8.78 12.19
C LEU A 115 -15.54 -8.79 13.40
N ASN A 116 -15.27 -7.95 14.40
CA ASN A 116 -16.14 -7.80 15.56
C ASN A 116 -17.51 -7.19 15.18
N LEU A 117 -17.56 -6.29 14.19
CA LEU A 117 -18.81 -5.76 13.67
C LEU A 117 -19.63 -6.86 12.98
N LEU A 118 -18.99 -7.65 12.12
CA LEU A 118 -19.61 -8.78 11.42
C LEU A 118 -20.17 -9.81 12.40
N GLU A 119 -19.41 -10.18 13.43
CA GLU A 119 -19.85 -11.13 14.46
C GLU A 119 -21.08 -10.60 15.23
N ARG A 120 -21.09 -9.30 15.59
CA ARG A 120 -22.22 -8.68 16.27
C ARG A 120 -23.49 -8.67 15.41
N ILE A 121 -23.36 -8.37 14.11
CA ILE A 121 -24.48 -8.41 13.15
C ILE A 121 -25.05 -9.83 13.08
N ARG A 122 -24.18 -10.84 12.94
CA ARG A 122 -24.57 -12.26 12.90
C ARG A 122 -25.28 -12.70 14.19
N LYS A 123 -24.76 -12.34 15.36
CA LYS A 123 -25.35 -12.68 16.67
C LYS A 123 -26.73 -12.07 16.90
N LYS A 124 -26.99 -10.88 16.35
CA LYS A 124 -28.30 -10.23 16.45
C LYS A 124 -29.38 -10.90 15.59
N GLY A 125 -29.03 -11.92 14.80
CA GLY A 125 -29.95 -12.56 13.87
C GLY A 125 -30.39 -11.61 12.75
N GLU A 126 -29.62 -10.54 12.49
CA GLU A 126 -29.92 -9.62 11.39
C GLU A 126 -29.74 -10.36 10.06
N THR A 127 -30.86 -10.78 9.47
CA THR A 127 -30.97 -11.53 8.21
C THR A 127 -30.57 -10.74 6.96
N ALA A 128 -30.10 -9.50 7.11
CA ALA A 128 -29.84 -8.59 5.99
C ALA A 128 -28.53 -7.82 6.14
N LEU A 129 -27.42 -8.52 6.40
CA LEU A 129 -26.10 -7.96 6.09
C LEU A 129 -26.09 -7.59 4.60
N ASN A 130 -26.02 -6.30 4.30
CA ASN A 130 -25.85 -5.86 2.92
C ASN A 130 -24.36 -5.97 2.59
N ILE A 131 -23.98 -7.08 1.94
CA ILE A 131 -22.58 -7.38 1.58
C ILE A 131 -21.97 -6.25 0.74
N PRO A 132 -22.61 -5.74 -0.34
CA PRO A 132 -22.09 -4.59 -1.09
C PRO A 132 -21.78 -3.37 -0.23
N ASP A 133 -22.71 -2.94 0.63
CA ASP A 133 -22.51 -1.80 1.54
C ASP A 133 -21.39 -2.06 2.56
N PHE A 134 -21.26 -3.31 3.03
CA PHE A 134 -20.20 -3.71 3.97
C PHE A 134 -18.82 -3.68 3.32
N CYS A 135 -18.70 -4.23 2.11
CA CYS A 135 -17.50 -4.15 1.28
C CYS A 135 -17.11 -2.69 0.98
N ALA A 136 -18.09 -1.85 0.60
CA ALA A 136 -17.87 -0.43 0.35
C ALA A 136 -17.43 0.33 1.62
N SER A 137 -18.02 0.01 2.78
CA SER A 137 -17.62 0.61 4.06
C SER A 137 -16.18 0.23 4.42
N LEU A 138 -15.81 -1.05 4.28
CA LEU A 138 -14.45 -1.55 4.52
C LEU A 138 -13.44 -0.84 3.61
N GLN A 139 -13.69 -0.86 2.29
CA GLN A 139 -12.81 -0.24 1.30
C GLN A 139 -12.65 1.26 1.56
N SER A 140 -13.76 1.95 1.87
CA SER A 140 -13.76 3.36 2.27
C SER A 140 -12.93 3.62 3.53
N THR A 141 -13.05 2.75 4.54
CA THR A 141 -12.28 2.89 5.78
C THR A 141 -10.78 2.72 5.55
N VAL A 142 -10.39 1.69 4.77
CA VAL A 142 -8.98 1.45 4.41
C VAL A 142 -8.41 2.62 3.61
N ALA A 143 -9.15 3.10 2.60
CA ALA A 143 -8.75 4.26 1.80
C ALA A 143 -8.60 5.53 2.65
N ARG A 144 -9.56 5.81 3.53
CA ARG A 144 -9.53 6.96 4.46
C ARG A 144 -8.36 6.88 5.43
N HIS A 145 -8.05 5.68 5.93
CA HIS A 145 -6.91 5.47 6.81
C HIS A 145 -5.60 5.82 6.09
N ILE A 146 -5.36 5.22 4.91
CA ILE A 146 -4.18 5.50 4.09
C ILE A 146 -4.09 6.99 3.75
N ALA A 147 -5.19 7.59 3.27
CA ALA A 147 -5.27 9.01 2.94
C ALA A 147 -4.95 9.90 4.14
N SER A 148 -5.47 9.58 5.34
CA SER A 148 -5.17 10.37 6.54
C SER A 148 -3.68 10.36 6.89
N LYS A 149 -2.99 9.22 6.69
CA LYS A 149 -1.56 9.09 6.98
C LYS A 149 -0.71 9.72 5.90
N LEU A 150 -1.16 9.66 4.66
CA LEU A 150 -0.53 10.38 3.57
C LEU A 150 -0.66 11.90 3.74
N HIS A 151 -1.80 12.38 4.26
CA HIS A 151 -1.95 13.79 4.62
C HIS A 151 -0.96 14.21 5.72
N VAL A 152 -0.84 13.43 6.80
CA VAL A 152 0.17 13.69 7.86
C VAL A 152 1.59 13.72 7.29
N PHE A 153 1.89 12.83 6.34
CA PHE A 153 3.17 12.84 5.62
C PHE A 153 3.38 14.16 4.86
N TYR A 154 2.40 14.63 4.09
CA TYR A 154 2.52 15.90 3.36
C TYR A 154 2.68 17.09 4.30
N GLU A 155 1.92 17.15 5.40
CA GLU A 155 2.05 18.20 6.42
C GLU A 155 3.45 18.19 7.05
N SER A 156 4.03 17.00 7.31
CA SER A 156 5.40 16.88 7.84
C SER A 156 6.49 17.39 6.89
N LEU A 157 6.12 17.59 5.62
CA LEU A 157 6.98 18.12 4.57
C LEU A 157 6.60 19.53 4.14
N ALA A 158 5.57 20.16 4.70
CA ALA A 158 5.04 21.44 4.22
C ALA A 158 6.07 22.58 4.25
N GLU A 159 6.98 22.57 5.22
CA GLU A 159 8.09 23.54 5.32
C GLU A 159 9.26 23.22 4.35
N LYS A 160 9.22 22.04 3.71
CA LYS A 160 10.20 21.57 2.73
C LYS A 160 9.55 21.52 1.35
N LYS A 161 10.37 21.37 0.31
CA LYS A 161 9.84 21.15 -1.03
C LYS A 161 9.31 19.72 -1.15
N LEU A 162 8.01 19.56 -1.34
CA LEU A 162 7.39 18.27 -1.63
C LEU A 162 7.97 17.67 -2.92
N PRO A 163 8.19 16.34 -2.98
CA PRO A 163 8.47 15.67 -4.22
C PRO A 163 7.31 15.85 -5.21
N LYS A 164 7.64 16.04 -6.50
CA LYS A 164 6.64 16.28 -7.55
C LYS A 164 5.71 15.08 -7.76
N HIS A 165 6.23 13.88 -7.54
CA HIS A 165 5.56 12.62 -7.81
C HIS A 165 5.40 11.79 -6.55
N ILE A 166 4.24 11.13 -6.42
CA ILE A 166 4.06 9.98 -5.55
C ILE A 166 3.77 8.74 -6.39
N VAL A 167 4.65 7.76 -6.27
CA VAL A 167 4.58 6.47 -6.93
C VAL A 167 3.83 5.52 -6.00
N ILE A 168 2.78 4.88 -6.50
CA ILE A 168 1.99 3.90 -5.75
C ILE A 168 2.22 2.52 -6.35
N GLY A 169 2.72 1.60 -5.52
CA GLY A 169 3.01 0.22 -5.91
C GLY A 169 2.41 -0.81 -4.94
N GLY A 170 2.35 -2.06 -5.40
CA GLY A 170 1.85 -3.21 -4.65
C GLY A 170 0.42 -3.61 -5.03
N GLY A 171 0.02 -4.83 -4.65
CA GLY A 171 -1.25 -5.41 -5.08
C GLY A 171 -2.50 -4.62 -4.67
N VAL A 172 -2.48 -3.89 -3.55
CA VAL A 172 -3.63 -3.06 -3.14
C VAL A 172 -3.72 -1.78 -3.97
N ALA A 173 -2.62 -1.34 -4.59
CA ALA A 173 -2.63 -0.20 -5.50
C ALA A 173 -3.47 -0.46 -6.77
N SER A 174 -3.76 -1.72 -7.11
CA SER A 174 -4.64 -2.04 -8.23
C SER A 174 -6.10 -1.67 -7.96
N ASN A 175 -6.49 -1.52 -6.69
CA ASN A 175 -7.82 -1.12 -6.29
C ASN A 175 -8.09 0.33 -6.67
N GLU A 176 -8.99 0.55 -7.63
CA GLU A 176 -9.29 1.84 -8.23
C GLU A 176 -9.93 2.80 -7.24
N TYR A 177 -10.77 2.32 -6.32
CA TYR A 177 -11.34 3.19 -5.28
C TYR A 177 -10.22 3.78 -4.38
N ILE A 178 -9.33 2.92 -3.89
CA ILE A 178 -8.20 3.34 -3.03
C ILE A 178 -7.26 4.26 -3.82
N TYR A 179 -6.91 3.87 -5.05
CA TYR A 179 -6.06 4.68 -5.93
C TYR A 179 -6.64 6.08 -6.19
N ASN A 180 -7.93 6.17 -6.50
CA ASN A 180 -8.61 7.44 -6.75
C ASN A 180 -8.68 8.32 -5.49
N ALA A 181 -8.92 7.73 -4.32
CA ALA A 181 -8.89 8.46 -3.05
C ALA A 181 -7.51 9.07 -2.77
N ILE A 182 -6.44 8.29 -3.00
CA ILE A 182 -5.06 8.76 -2.83
C ILE A 182 -4.75 9.84 -3.88
N THR A 183 -5.11 9.64 -5.14
CA THR A 183 -4.87 10.59 -6.23
C THR A 183 -5.54 11.93 -5.97
N LYS A 184 -6.79 11.92 -5.50
CA LYS A 184 -7.52 13.12 -5.13
C LYS A 184 -6.83 13.88 -4.00
N LEU A 185 -6.37 13.17 -2.96
CA LEU A 185 -5.62 13.79 -1.86
C LEU A 185 -4.29 14.38 -2.33
N SER A 186 -3.48 13.60 -3.06
CA SER A 186 -2.17 14.06 -3.57
C SER A 186 -2.30 15.28 -4.46
N SER A 187 -3.32 15.31 -5.32
CA SER A 187 -3.59 16.46 -6.20
C SER A 187 -3.91 17.73 -5.40
N ALA A 188 -4.61 17.62 -4.27
CA ALA A 188 -4.88 18.75 -3.38
C ALA A 188 -3.61 19.31 -2.72
N HIS A 189 -2.54 18.50 -2.64
CA HIS A 189 -1.20 18.89 -2.17
C HIS A 189 -0.26 19.29 -3.32
N GLY A 190 -0.74 19.35 -4.57
CA GLY A 190 0.09 19.65 -5.74
C GLY A 190 1.04 18.53 -6.16
N VAL A 191 0.83 17.31 -5.68
CA VAL A 191 1.65 16.13 -5.98
C VAL A 191 0.96 15.27 -7.04
N THR A 192 1.70 14.89 -8.08
CA THR A 192 1.19 14.03 -9.16
C THR A 192 1.30 12.56 -8.75
N THR A 193 0.18 11.83 -8.75
CA THR A 193 0.17 10.40 -8.47
C THR A 193 0.51 9.58 -9.71
N VAL A 194 1.38 8.59 -9.55
CA VAL A 194 1.83 7.67 -10.60
C VAL A 194 1.59 6.24 -10.14
N LYS A 195 0.90 5.44 -10.95
CA LYS A 195 0.59 4.03 -10.64
C LYS A 195 1.64 3.12 -11.26
N THR A 196 2.26 2.26 -10.47
CA THR A 196 3.13 1.21 -11.01
C THR A 196 2.28 0.20 -11.80
N PRO A 197 2.72 -0.23 -13.00
CA PRO A 197 2.01 -1.25 -13.76
C PRO A 197 1.81 -2.53 -12.95
N LEU A 198 0.68 -3.21 -13.14
CA LEU A 198 0.34 -4.41 -12.36
C LEU A 198 1.39 -5.51 -12.47
N SER A 199 2.01 -5.67 -13.65
CA SER A 199 3.10 -6.63 -13.90
C SER A 199 4.34 -6.38 -13.03
N LEU A 200 4.52 -5.15 -12.53
CA LEU A 200 5.64 -4.73 -11.69
C LEU A 200 5.25 -4.53 -10.22
N CYS A 201 4.00 -4.78 -9.84
CA CYS A 201 3.51 -4.69 -8.46
C CYS A 201 3.69 -5.99 -7.65
N THR A 202 3.88 -7.13 -8.33
CA THR A 202 4.22 -8.41 -7.70
C THR A 202 5.73 -8.64 -7.71
N ASP A 203 6.22 -9.49 -6.81
CA ASP A 203 7.65 -9.82 -6.76
C ASP A 203 8.10 -10.47 -8.08
N ASN A 204 9.08 -9.86 -8.74
CA ASN A 204 9.65 -10.34 -9.99
C ASN A 204 11.16 -10.10 -10.06
N ALA A 205 11.87 -10.84 -10.91
CA ALA A 205 13.32 -10.69 -11.06
C ALA A 205 13.72 -9.40 -11.80
N GLU A 206 12.84 -8.86 -12.63
CA GLU A 206 13.09 -7.66 -13.43
C GLU A 206 13.35 -6.43 -12.54
N MET A 207 12.54 -6.21 -11.51
CA MET A 207 12.74 -5.12 -10.55
C MET A 207 14.05 -5.27 -9.75
N ILE A 208 14.50 -6.50 -9.50
CA ILE A 208 15.77 -6.77 -8.81
C ILE A 208 16.93 -6.45 -9.74
N ALA A 209 16.89 -6.94 -10.98
CA ALA A 209 17.90 -6.66 -11.99
C ALA A 209 18.03 -5.15 -12.26
N TYR A 210 16.90 -4.46 -12.40
CA TYR A 210 16.88 -3.01 -12.60
C TYR A 210 17.48 -2.24 -11.42
N SER A 211 17.18 -2.65 -10.18
CA SER A 211 17.80 -2.06 -8.99
C SER A 211 19.32 -2.21 -9.02
N GLY A 212 19.82 -3.39 -9.40
CA GLY A 212 21.25 -3.64 -9.58
C GLY A 212 21.87 -2.78 -10.69
N ILE A 213 21.18 -2.60 -11.82
CA ILE A 213 21.63 -1.73 -12.92
C ILE A 213 21.72 -0.26 -12.46
N LEU A 214 20.74 0.23 -11.69
CA LEU A 214 20.79 1.57 -11.12
C LEU A 214 21.98 1.75 -10.19
N MET A 215 22.20 0.80 -9.27
CA MET A 215 23.34 0.83 -8.36
C MET A 215 24.68 0.78 -9.12
N TYR A 216 24.77 -0.06 -10.16
CA TYR A 216 25.97 -0.20 -11.00
C TYR A 216 26.26 1.09 -11.75
N SER A 217 25.25 1.66 -12.40
CA SER A 217 25.38 2.88 -13.20
C SER A 217 25.82 4.08 -12.36
N ASN A 218 25.40 4.15 -11.09
CA ASN A 218 25.75 5.22 -10.16
C ASN A 218 27.03 4.96 -9.35
N ARG A 219 27.78 3.89 -9.66
CA ARG A 219 28.99 3.49 -8.92
C ARG A 219 28.75 3.35 -7.41
N SER A 220 27.65 2.69 -7.06
CA SER A 220 27.28 2.38 -5.68
C SER A 220 28.43 1.73 -4.92
N GLN A 221 28.60 2.15 -3.66
CA GLN A 221 29.54 1.53 -2.72
C GLN A 221 29.08 0.15 -2.24
N SER A 222 27.81 -0.19 -2.48
CA SER A 222 27.24 -1.50 -2.14
C SER A 222 27.50 -2.56 -3.21
N ILE A 223 28.21 -2.22 -4.29
CA ILE A 223 28.62 -3.17 -5.33
C ILE A 223 30.08 -3.56 -5.12
N TRP A 224 30.32 -4.86 -5.10
CA TRP A 224 31.66 -5.42 -5.24
C TRP A 224 32.08 -5.39 -6.71
N TRP A 225 33.14 -4.63 -7.01
CA TRP A 225 33.61 -4.40 -8.38
C TRP A 225 34.64 -5.45 -8.82
N ASN A 226 35.38 -6.02 -7.86
CA ASN A 226 36.33 -7.09 -8.12
C ASN A 226 35.81 -8.39 -7.51
N PHE A 227 36.05 -9.50 -8.19
CA PHE A 227 35.69 -10.83 -7.70
C PHE A 227 36.32 -11.13 -6.32
N GLU A 228 37.55 -10.67 -6.11
CA GLU A 228 38.32 -10.85 -4.87
C GLU A 228 37.71 -10.12 -3.67
N ASP A 229 36.88 -9.09 -3.89
CA ASP A 229 36.22 -8.33 -2.83
C ASP A 229 34.90 -8.99 -2.37
N ILE A 230 34.40 -9.98 -3.11
CA ILE A 230 33.14 -10.66 -2.79
C ILE A 230 33.40 -11.61 -1.61
N PRO A 231 32.68 -11.46 -0.48
CA PRO A 231 32.87 -12.34 0.66
C PRO A 231 32.36 -13.76 0.35
N ASP A 232 33.03 -14.78 0.89
CA ASP A 232 32.61 -16.19 0.78
C ASP A 232 31.19 -16.44 1.32
N THR A 233 30.72 -15.56 2.22
CA THR A 233 29.38 -15.62 2.80
C THR A 233 28.74 -14.25 2.89
N ILE A 234 27.44 -14.19 2.59
CA ILE A 234 26.61 -12.99 2.75
C ILE A 234 25.42 -13.38 3.64
N TYR A 235 25.25 -12.66 4.75
CA TYR A 235 24.12 -12.88 5.64
C TYR A 235 22.85 -12.26 5.05
N ALA A 236 21.81 -13.08 4.93
CA ALA A 236 20.47 -12.61 4.57
C ALA A 236 19.65 -12.34 5.84
N HIS A 237 19.03 -11.17 5.91
CA HIS A 237 18.11 -10.83 6.99
C HIS A 237 16.66 -11.10 6.56
N ALA A 238 15.89 -11.74 7.45
CA ALA A 238 14.46 -11.98 7.21
C ALA A 238 13.64 -10.69 7.09
N ARG A 239 14.11 -9.60 7.72
CA ARG A 239 13.55 -8.25 7.61
C ARG A 239 14.70 -7.25 7.49
N SER A 240 14.54 -6.32 6.57
CA SER A 240 15.48 -5.22 6.36
C SER A 240 14.66 -3.98 6.07
N ASP A 241 14.94 -2.89 6.78
CA ASP A 241 14.25 -1.63 6.56
C ASP A 241 14.52 -1.11 5.15
N ILE A 242 13.53 -0.47 4.54
CA ILE A 242 13.70 0.11 3.20
C ILE A 242 14.78 1.20 3.20
N GLY A 243 14.96 1.88 4.33
CA GLY A 243 15.98 2.88 4.55
C GLY A 243 15.96 3.38 6.00
N TYR A 244 16.25 4.65 6.21
CA TYR A 244 16.40 5.22 7.56
C TYR A 244 15.14 5.98 8.00
N SER A 245 14.98 6.11 9.32
CA SER A 245 14.00 6.99 9.97
C SER A 245 14.74 8.03 10.83
N ASP A 246 14.12 9.18 11.09
CA ASP A 246 14.60 10.16 12.08
C ASP A 246 14.34 9.68 13.52
#